data_AF-A0A5J6P4M7-F1
#
_entry.id   AF-A0A5J6P4M7-F1
#
_cell.length_a   1.000
_cell.length_b   1.000
_cell.length_c   1.000
_cell.angle_alpha   90.00
_cell.angle_beta   90.00
_cell.angle_gamma   90.00
#
_symmetry.space_group_name_H-M   'P 1'
#
loop_
_entity.id
_entity.type
_entity.pdbx_description
1 polymer ?
#
loop_
_entity_poly.entity_id
_entity_poly.type
_entity_poly.pdbx_seq_one_letter_code
_entity_poly.pdbx_strand_id
1 'polypeptide(L)'
;MPVSSPPLLTPFIEPGPNRGQDEDEFDTNQQNFVNSQFNNVIEQNALAGWIMGAANFTENKASEAEESANAAAESESFVLTAASFKGAWSGLSGALAVPATVYHNDKYWQLLVSVENVVANEPGVSSAWAVSSQSVGRTEITAPTTIQIPGRYYVKGSGVVNMPSIAGIPGGQTFDLAFQMPSKSLILQAAANGFSTRKGNTDQLLCNKAYCEIVVDTTLNKYRVLA
;
A
#
# COMPACT_ATOMS: atom_id res chain seq x y z
N MET A 1 -1.44 -18.30 14.53
CA MET A 1 -0.92 -19.66 14.84
C MET A 1 -0.45 -20.31 13.54
N PRO A 2 0.66 -21.06 13.52
CA PRO A 2 1.13 -21.70 12.30
C PRO A 2 0.06 -22.64 11.72
N VAL A 3 0.00 -22.75 10.39
CA VAL A 3 -0.86 -23.75 9.74
C VAL A 3 -0.41 -25.15 10.18
N SER A 4 -1.35 -25.95 10.67
CA SER A 4 -1.08 -27.35 10.98
C SER A 4 -0.79 -28.13 9.69
N SER A 5 -0.26 -29.35 9.81
CA SER A 5 -0.17 -30.25 8.66
C SER A 5 -1.55 -30.50 8.04
N PRO A 6 -1.63 -30.71 6.72
CA PRO A 6 -2.88 -31.04 6.06
C PRO A 6 -3.42 -32.39 6.54
N PRO A 7 -4.75 -32.55 6.66
CA PRO A 7 -5.35 -33.85 6.89
C PRO A 7 -5.06 -34.77 5.69
N LEU A 8 -4.82 -36.05 5.98
CA LEU A 8 -4.55 -37.06 4.95
C LEU A 8 -5.85 -37.72 4.51
N LEU A 9 -5.90 -38.12 3.24
CA LEU A 9 -6.95 -38.98 2.72
C LEU A 9 -6.55 -40.45 2.91
N THR A 10 -7.48 -41.28 3.35
CA THR A 10 -7.27 -42.72 3.52
C THR A 10 -7.38 -43.41 2.16
N PRO A 11 -6.30 -44.03 1.65
CA PRO A 11 -6.38 -44.77 0.39
C PRO A 11 -7.26 -46.01 0.55
N PHE A 12 -8.08 -46.29 -0.46
CA PHE A 12 -8.80 -47.56 -0.54
C PHE A 12 -7.82 -48.67 -0.95
N ILE A 13 -7.65 -49.67 -0.08
CA ILE A 13 -6.68 -50.77 -0.27
C ILE A 13 -7.34 -52.13 -0.51
N GLU A 14 -8.65 -52.25 -0.29
CA GLU A 14 -9.39 -53.49 -0.47
C GLU A 14 -9.66 -53.77 -1.97
N PRO A 15 -9.95 -55.03 -2.36
CA PRO A 15 -10.35 -55.35 -3.72
C PRO A 15 -11.65 -54.60 -4.09
N GLY A 16 -11.65 -53.94 -5.25
CA GLY A 16 -12.88 -53.38 -5.80
C GLY A 16 -13.80 -54.49 -6.32
N PRO A 17 -15.13 -54.25 -6.37
CA PRO A 17 -16.06 -55.20 -6.96
C PRO A 17 -15.76 -55.39 -8.46
N ASN A 18 -15.58 -56.63 -8.91
CA ASN A 18 -15.23 -56.95 -10.29
C ASN A 18 -16.22 -57.93 -10.93
N ARG A 19 -16.43 -57.79 -12.24
CA ARG A 19 -17.28 -58.68 -13.03
C ARG A 19 -16.55 -59.99 -13.26
N GLY A 20 -17.01 -61.07 -12.65
CA GLY A 20 -16.40 -62.41 -12.71
C GLY A 20 -16.02 -62.99 -11.34
N GLN A 21 -16.23 -62.25 -10.26
CA GLN A 21 -16.20 -62.77 -8.90
C GLN A 21 -17.48 -63.56 -8.59
N ASP A 22 -17.40 -64.47 -7.62
CA ASP A 22 -18.58 -65.09 -7.02
C ASP A 22 -19.45 -64.02 -6.33
N GLU A 23 -20.77 -64.27 -6.27
CA GLU A 23 -21.77 -63.29 -5.81
C GLU A 23 -21.47 -62.77 -4.38
N ASP A 24 -21.14 -63.67 -3.45
CA ASP A 24 -20.81 -63.31 -2.07
C ASP A 24 -19.55 -62.42 -1.97
N GLU A 25 -18.56 -62.64 -2.83
CA GLU A 25 -17.33 -61.83 -2.87
C GLU A 25 -17.60 -60.46 -3.49
N PHE A 26 -18.42 -60.42 -4.54
CA PHE A 26 -18.85 -59.17 -5.15
C PHE A 26 -19.60 -58.28 -4.15
N ASP A 27 -20.57 -58.83 -3.43
CA ASP A 27 -21.38 -58.10 -2.45
C ASP A 27 -20.53 -57.56 -1.30
N THR A 28 -19.55 -58.34 -0.83
CA THR A 28 -18.58 -57.93 0.19
C THR A 28 -17.73 -56.75 -0.31
N ASN A 29 -17.15 -56.87 -1.51
CA ASN A 29 -16.31 -55.82 -2.10
C ASN A 29 -17.12 -54.55 -2.41
N GLN A 30 -18.37 -54.70 -2.83
CA GLN A 30 -19.29 -53.59 -3.08
C GLN A 30 -19.56 -52.82 -1.78
N GLN A 31 -19.91 -53.51 -0.68
CA GLN A 31 -20.12 -52.86 0.61
C GLN A 31 -18.86 -52.13 1.09
N ASN A 32 -17.69 -52.78 1.00
CA ASN A 32 -16.41 -52.16 1.37
C ASN A 32 -16.13 -50.89 0.56
N PHE A 33 -16.36 -50.94 -0.75
CA PHE A 33 -16.18 -49.78 -1.61
C PHE A 33 -17.13 -48.64 -1.25
N VAL A 34 -18.44 -48.91 -1.10
CA VAL A 34 -19.44 -47.90 -0.75
C VAL A 34 -19.13 -47.26 0.62
N ASN A 35 -18.74 -48.08 1.61
CA ASN A 35 -18.33 -47.58 2.92
C ASN A 35 -17.10 -46.66 2.83
N SER A 36 -16.13 -46.98 1.98
CA SER A 36 -14.98 -46.10 1.74
C SER A 36 -15.36 -44.76 1.11
N GLN A 37 -16.39 -44.72 0.25
CA GLN A 37 -16.85 -43.47 -0.36
C GLN A 37 -17.42 -42.51 0.68
N PHE A 38 -18.15 -43.03 1.68
CA PHE A 38 -18.69 -42.22 2.76
C PHE A 38 -17.56 -41.56 3.59
N ASN A 39 -16.54 -42.33 3.94
CA ASN A 39 -15.38 -41.80 4.67
C ASN A 39 -14.60 -40.76 3.84
N ASN A 40 -14.44 -41.00 2.53
CA ASN A 40 -13.79 -40.04 1.63
C ASN A 40 -14.46 -38.65 1.65
N VAL A 41 -15.78 -38.58 1.70
CA VAL A 41 -16.50 -37.28 1.74
C VAL A 41 -16.15 -36.51 3.02
N ILE A 42 -16.07 -37.20 4.17
CA ILE A 42 -15.73 -36.59 5.45
C ILE A 42 -14.29 -36.05 5.40
N GLU A 43 -13.35 -36.85 4.91
CA GLU A 43 -11.94 -36.47 4.81
C GLU A 43 -11.73 -35.32 3.81
N GLN A 44 -12.44 -35.31 2.68
CA GLN A 44 -12.40 -34.21 1.71
C GLN A 44 -12.94 -32.91 2.30
N ASN A 45 -14.02 -32.95 3.07
CA ASN A 45 -14.55 -31.77 3.76
C ASN A 45 -13.55 -31.23 4.79
N ALA A 46 -12.88 -32.11 5.53
CA ALA A 46 -11.82 -31.72 6.46
C ALA A 46 -10.64 -31.06 5.74
N LEU A 47 -10.22 -31.63 4.60
CA LEU A 47 -9.17 -31.04 3.76
C LEU A 47 -9.57 -29.68 3.20
N ALA A 48 -10.81 -29.51 2.71
CA ALA A 48 -11.31 -28.24 2.23
C ALA A 48 -11.29 -27.16 3.32
N GLY A 49 -11.73 -27.49 4.53
CA GLY A 49 -11.65 -26.59 5.68
C GLY A 49 -10.22 -26.20 6.04
N TRP A 50 -9.29 -27.16 5.99
CA TRP A 50 -7.86 -26.89 6.19
C TRP A 50 -7.29 -25.94 5.12
N ILE A 51 -7.60 -26.17 3.84
CA ILE A 51 -7.15 -25.32 2.72
C ILE A 51 -7.63 -23.87 2.92
N MET A 52 -8.90 -23.68 3.28
CA MET A 52 -9.45 -22.35 3.57
C MET A 52 -8.73 -21.67 4.73
N GLY A 53 -8.47 -22.41 5.82
CA GLY A 53 -7.71 -21.90 6.97
C GLY A 53 -6.29 -21.50 6.60
N ALA A 54 -5.61 -22.32 5.79
CA ALA A 54 -4.27 -22.04 5.31
C ALA A 54 -4.22 -20.81 4.39
N ALA A 55 -5.18 -20.68 3.48
CA ALA A 55 -5.29 -19.51 2.60
C ALA A 55 -5.47 -18.21 3.41
N ASN A 56 -6.40 -18.20 4.37
CA ASN A 56 -6.63 -17.05 5.24
C ASN A 56 -5.39 -16.70 6.08
N PHE A 57 -4.65 -17.72 6.57
CA PHE A 57 -3.41 -17.49 7.29
C PHE A 57 -2.35 -16.84 6.41
N THR A 58 -2.17 -17.31 5.18
CA THR A 58 -1.23 -16.73 4.22
C THR A 58 -1.60 -15.30 3.86
N GLU A 59 -2.87 -15.01 3.64
CA GLU A 59 -3.37 -13.66 3.36
C GLU A 59 -3.08 -12.70 4.52
N ASN A 60 -3.37 -13.12 5.76
CA ASN A 60 -3.04 -12.33 6.95
C ASN A 60 -1.53 -12.07 7.08
N LYS A 61 -0.69 -13.08 6.80
CA LYS A 61 0.76 -12.92 6.85
C LYS A 61 1.30 -11.99 5.77
N ALA A 62 0.69 -11.98 4.59
CA ALA A 62 1.02 -11.02 3.54
C ALA A 62 0.67 -9.59 3.98
N SER A 63 -0.51 -9.38 4.58
CA SER A 63 -0.93 -8.08 5.13
C SER A 63 0.01 -7.60 6.23
N GLU A 64 0.35 -8.46 7.20
CA GLU A 64 1.29 -8.13 8.28
C GLU A 64 2.70 -7.77 7.75
N ALA A 65 3.16 -8.47 6.71
CA ALA A 65 4.45 -8.19 6.07
C ALA A 65 4.44 -6.83 5.34
N GLU A 66 3.35 -6.49 4.65
CA GLU A 66 3.16 -5.18 4.03
C GLU A 66 3.13 -4.06 5.08
N GLU A 67 2.40 -4.24 6.18
CA GLU A 67 2.38 -3.30 7.30
C GLU A 67 3.77 -3.11 7.91
N SER A 68 4.52 -4.19 8.11
CA SER A 68 5.88 -4.15 8.65
C SER A 68 6.85 -3.42 7.70
N ALA A 69 6.74 -3.66 6.38
CA ALA A 69 7.54 -2.97 5.38
C ALA A 69 7.23 -1.45 5.36
N ASN A 70 5.96 -1.08 5.46
CA ASN A 70 5.55 0.32 5.54
C ASN A 70 6.05 0.99 6.83
N ALA A 71 5.92 0.33 7.97
CA ALA A 71 6.42 0.84 9.25
C ALA A 71 7.95 1.00 9.26
N ALA A 72 8.69 0.10 8.60
CA ALA A 72 10.13 0.20 8.42
C ALA A 72 10.50 1.39 7.52
N ALA A 73 9.81 1.58 6.40
CA ALA A 73 10.04 2.71 5.50
C ALA A 73 9.71 4.07 6.17
N GLU A 74 8.65 4.12 6.98
CA GLU A 74 8.35 5.29 7.81
C GLU A 74 9.47 5.55 8.82
N SER A 75 9.91 4.53 9.54
CA SER A 75 10.97 4.64 10.56
C SER A 75 12.32 5.07 9.97
N GLU A 76 12.71 4.53 8.82
CA GLU A 76 13.93 4.94 8.09
C GLU A 76 13.89 6.42 7.73
N SER A 77 12.73 6.89 7.24
CA SER A 77 12.50 8.30 6.93
C SER A 77 12.61 9.20 8.17
N PHE A 78 12.14 8.76 9.34
CA PHE A 78 12.20 9.53 10.59
C PHE A 78 13.61 9.61 11.20
N VAL A 79 14.39 8.52 11.18
CA VAL A 79 15.68 8.43 11.89
C VAL A 79 16.76 9.32 11.27
N LEU A 80 16.83 9.42 9.94
CA LEU A 80 17.88 10.20 9.25
C LEU A 80 17.79 11.71 9.50
N THR A 81 16.56 12.25 9.58
CA THR A 81 16.34 13.70 9.77
C THR A 81 16.41 14.10 11.23
N ALA A 82 15.88 13.28 12.15
CA ALA A 82 15.89 13.61 13.59
C ALA A 82 17.31 13.54 14.19
N ALA A 83 18.11 12.54 13.81
CA ALA A 83 19.48 12.40 14.30
C ALA A 83 20.44 13.49 13.79
N SER A 84 20.11 14.11 12.65
CA SER A 84 20.96 15.10 11.97
C SER A 84 20.45 16.54 12.08
N PHE A 85 19.36 16.78 12.81
CA PHE A 85 18.72 18.09 12.88
C PHE A 85 19.55 19.09 13.70
N LYS A 86 19.87 20.23 13.09
CA LYS A 86 20.67 21.29 13.71
C LYS A 86 19.85 22.50 14.16
N GLY A 87 18.53 22.51 13.90
CA GLY A 87 17.65 23.63 14.24
C GLY A 87 17.33 24.52 13.04
N ALA A 88 16.88 25.75 13.32
CA ALA A 88 16.59 26.75 12.29
C ALA A 88 17.87 27.25 11.62
N TRP A 89 17.90 27.29 10.28
CA TRP A 89 19.08 27.72 9.52
C TRP A 89 19.55 29.13 9.91
N SER A 90 18.62 30.05 10.16
CA SER A 90 18.91 31.44 10.56
C SER A 90 19.69 31.58 11.87
N GLY A 91 19.71 30.54 12.70
CA GLY A 91 20.47 30.49 13.96
C GLY A 91 21.85 29.81 13.84
N LEU A 92 22.23 29.34 12.65
CA LEU A 92 23.47 28.58 12.45
C LEU A 92 24.58 29.45 11.85
N SER A 93 25.82 29.14 12.22
CA SER A 93 27.02 29.77 11.67
C SER A 93 28.18 28.79 11.63
N GLY A 94 29.19 29.11 10.81
CA GLY A 94 30.39 28.28 10.66
C GLY A 94 30.18 27.07 9.75
N ALA A 95 31.12 26.13 9.83
CA ALA A 95 31.12 24.95 8.99
C ALA A 95 30.05 23.94 9.40
N LEU A 96 29.45 23.28 8.41
CA LEU A 96 28.44 22.25 8.61
C LEU A 96 28.76 21.04 7.73
N ALA A 97 28.85 19.86 8.34
CA ALA A 97 29.19 18.61 7.67
C ALA A 97 27.95 17.72 7.45
N VAL A 98 27.99 16.89 6.41
CA VAL A 98 26.98 15.85 6.15
C VAL A 98 27.15 14.69 7.16
N PRO A 99 26.05 14.08 7.65
CA PRO A 99 24.65 14.44 7.42
C PRO A 99 24.19 15.57 8.34
N ALA A 100 23.46 16.54 7.78
CA ALA A 100 22.82 17.62 8.55
C ALA A 100 21.46 18.01 7.95
N THR A 101 20.50 18.35 8.80
CA THR A 101 19.19 18.86 8.41
C THR A 101 18.87 20.15 9.16
N VAL A 102 18.19 21.09 8.50
CA VAL A 102 17.86 22.43 9.07
C VAL A 102 16.45 22.84 8.68
N TYR A 103 15.83 23.72 9.46
CA TYR A 103 14.51 24.30 9.14
C TYR A 103 14.68 25.70 8.56
N HIS A 104 14.11 25.95 7.38
CA HIS A 104 14.12 27.25 6.69
C HIS A 104 12.93 27.38 5.74
N ASN A 105 12.24 28.52 5.74
CA ASN A 105 11.08 28.80 4.88
C ASN A 105 10.00 27.68 4.90
N ASP A 106 9.59 27.30 6.10
CA ASP A 106 8.58 26.26 6.37
C ASP A 106 8.88 24.87 5.82
N LYS A 107 10.17 24.59 5.59
CA LYS A 107 10.68 23.33 5.08
C LYS A 107 11.90 22.91 5.88
N TYR A 108 12.04 21.61 6.10
CA TYR A 108 13.32 20.97 6.40
C TYR A 108 14.13 20.76 5.12
N TRP A 109 15.40 21.09 5.24
CA TRP A 109 16.39 20.94 4.19
C TRP A 109 17.45 19.96 4.64
N GLN A 110 17.90 19.12 3.72
CA GLN A 110 18.98 18.16 3.94
C GLN A 110 20.23 18.63 3.20
N LEU A 111 21.34 18.67 3.93
CA LEU A 111 22.63 19.04 3.40
C LEU A 111 23.18 17.89 2.53
N LEU A 112 23.50 18.18 1.28
CA LEU A 112 24.04 17.23 0.31
C LEU A 112 25.57 17.20 0.31
N VAL A 113 26.21 18.31 0.66
CA VAL A 113 27.67 18.48 0.67
C VAL A 113 28.08 19.31 1.87
N SER A 114 29.20 18.94 2.51
CA SER A 114 29.74 19.71 3.63
C SER A 114 30.11 21.12 3.18
N VAL A 115 29.78 22.12 3.98
CA VAL A 115 30.02 23.54 3.70
C VAL A 115 30.91 24.14 4.77
N GLU A 116 31.85 25.00 4.39
CA GLU A 116 32.72 25.71 5.34
C GLU A 116 32.00 26.85 6.06
N ASN A 117 30.96 27.40 5.43
CA ASN A 117 30.10 28.42 6.02
C ASN A 117 28.64 28.20 5.62
N VAL A 118 27.83 27.80 6.60
CA VAL A 118 26.40 27.55 6.43
C VAL A 118 25.60 28.82 6.09
N VAL A 119 26.05 30.00 6.54
CA VAL A 119 25.39 31.29 6.26
C VAL A 119 25.54 31.68 4.80
N ALA A 120 26.68 31.34 4.18
CA ALA A 120 26.90 31.57 2.75
C ALA A 120 26.14 30.56 1.85
N ASN A 121 25.56 29.52 2.44
CA ASN A 121 24.85 28.45 1.75
C ASN A 121 23.41 28.41 2.24
N GLU A 122 22.58 29.33 1.75
CA GLU A 122 21.18 29.39 2.12
C GLU A 122 20.37 28.24 1.49
N PRO A 123 19.56 27.50 2.28
CA PRO A 123 18.67 26.47 1.75
C PRO A 123 17.62 27.07 0.80
N GLY A 124 17.46 26.46 -0.38
CA GLY A 124 16.58 26.96 -1.44
C GLY A 124 17.20 27.99 -2.37
N VAL A 125 18.43 28.43 -2.08
CA VAL A 125 19.25 29.28 -2.97
C VAL A 125 20.52 28.53 -3.40
N SER A 126 21.22 27.90 -2.45
CA SER A 126 22.41 27.08 -2.70
C SER A 126 22.04 25.65 -3.10
N SER A 127 22.78 25.09 -4.06
CA SER A 127 22.70 23.69 -4.47
C SER A 127 23.22 22.70 -3.41
N ALA A 128 23.82 23.20 -2.32
CA ALA A 128 24.25 22.38 -1.20
C ALA A 128 23.06 21.73 -0.45
N TRP A 129 21.83 22.17 -0.71
CA TRP A 129 20.63 21.73 0.00
C TRP A 129 19.61 21.10 -0.94
N ALA A 130 19.05 19.98 -0.51
CA ALA A 130 17.80 19.46 -1.05
C ALA A 130 16.68 19.67 -0.04
N VAL A 131 15.45 19.85 -0.53
CA VAL A 131 14.26 19.75 0.32
C VAL A 131 14.23 18.32 0.86
N SER A 132 14.22 18.17 2.19
CA SER A 132 14.09 16.85 2.81
C SER A 132 12.75 16.24 2.37
N SER A 133 12.70 14.93 2.16
CA SER A 133 11.46 14.20 1.87
C SER A 133 10.37 14.41 2.94
N GLN A 134 10.76 14.87 4.14
CA GLN A 134 9.86 15.28 5.22
C GLN A 134 9.20 16.67 5.02
N SER A 135 9.66 17.44 4.03
CA SER A 135 9.28 18.85 3.80
C SER A 135 8.52 19.10 2.53
N VAL A 136 8.21 18.02 1.80
CA VAL A 136 7.01 18.03 0.98
C VAL A 136 5.87 17.98 1.99
N GLY A 137 5.47 19.17 2.47
CA GLY A 137 4.51 19.36 3.54
C GLY A 137 3.31 18.47 3.28
N ARG A 138 3.19 17.41 4.09
CA ARG A 138 2.09 16.48 3.96
C ARG A 138 0.86 17.24 4.45
N THR A 139 0.08 17.78 3.52
CA THR A 139 -1.12 18.53 3.89
C THR A 139 -2.13 17.51 4.44
N GLU A 140 -2.54 17.69 5.69
CA GLU A 140 -3.47 16.78 6.34
C GLU A 140 -4.90 17.06 5.88
N ILE A 141 -5.59 16.01 5.45
CA ILE A 141 -7.00 16.01 5.09
C ILE A 141 -7.74 15.24 6.18
N THR A 142 -8.37 15.97 7.08
CA THR A 142 -9.18 15.42 8.19
C THR A 142 -10.68 15.51 7.93
N ALA A 143 -11.09 16.29 6.94
CA ALA A 143 -12.47 16.52 6.54
C ALA A 143 -12.57 16.76 5.01
N PRO A 144 -13.77 16.68 4.40
CA PRO A 144 -13.96 17.03 3.00
C PRO A 144 -13.33 18.38 2.65
N THR A 145 -12.57 18.44 1.56
CA THR A 145 -11.82 19.64 1.17
C THR A 145 -11.59 19.71 -0.34
N THR A 146 -11.08 20.84 -0.82
CA THR A 146 -10.66 21.02 -2.21
C THR A 146 -9.15 21.24 -2.24
N ILE A 147 -8.42 20.33 -2.87
CA ILE A 147 -6.98 20.47 -3.07
C ILE A 147 -6.74 21.53 -4.16
N GLN A 148 -5.74 22.40 -3.96
CA GLN A 148 -5.43 23.50 -4.90
C GLN A 148 -4.14 23.30 -5.70
N ILE A 149 -3.19 22.52 -5.17
CA ILE A 149 -1.85 22.38 -5.75
C ILE A 149 -1.43 20.91 -5.83
N PRO A 150 -0.61 20.52 -6.81
CA PRO A 150 0.04 19.21 -6.80
C PRO A 150 0.94 19.04 -5.57
N GLY A 151 1.09 17.81 -5.09
CA GLY A 151 1.87 17.51 -3.90
C GLY A 151 1.40 16.28 -3.15
N ARG A 152 1.92 16.12 -1.92
CA ARG A 152 1.65 14.96 -1.07
C ARG A 152 0.66 15.30 0.03
N TYR A 153 -0.36 14.45 0.18
CA TYR A 153 -1.47 14.62 1.11
C TYR A 153 -1.56 13.45 2.08
N TYR A 154 -1.88 13.72 3.35
CA TYR A 154 -2.20 12.69 4.33
C TYR A 154 -3.69 12.68 4.61
N VAL A 155 -4.35 11.58 4.32
CA VAL A 155 -5.79 11.46 4.52
C VAL A 155 -6.02 10.73 5.83
N LYS A 156 -6.50 11.49 6.84
CA LYS A 156 -6.90 10.97 8.17
C LYS A 156 -8.42 10.85 8.31
N GLY A 157 -9.16 11.62 7.52
CA GLY A 157 -10.63 11.65 7.50
C GLY A 157 -11.26 10.80 6.40
N SER A 158 -12.59 10.69 6.44
CA SER A 158 -13.39 10.12 5.34
C SER A 158 -14.15 11.25 4.66
N GLY A 159 -14.53 11.08 3.39
CA GLY A 159 -15.37 12.06 2.69
C GLY A 159 -14.96 12.30 1.25
N VAL A 160 -15.36 13.46 0.74
CA VAL A 160 -15.08 13.88 -0.64
C VAL A 160 -13.92 14.86 -0.66
N VAL A 161 -12.92 14.58 -1.50
CA VAL A 161 -11.85 15.53 -1.82
C VAL A 161 -12.01 15.96 -3.26
N ASN A 162 -12.22 17.25 -3.46
CA ASN A 162 -12.34 17.83 -4.78
C ASN A 162 -10.94 18.09 -5.34
N MET A 163 -10.68 17.57 -6.53
CA MET A 163 -9.49 17.90 -7.30
C MET A 163 -9.64 19.29 -7.92
N PRO A 164 -8.53 20.05 -8.07
CA PRO A 164 -8.57 21.36 -8.70
C PRO A 164 -8.94 21.26 -10.19
N SER A 165 -9.04 22.41 -10.86
CA SER A 165 -9.01 22.42 -12.33
C SER A 165 -7.59 22.12 -12.80
N ILE A 166 -7.45 21.40 -13.90
CA ILE A 166 -6.13 21.19 -14.55
C ILE A 166 -5.62 22.48 -15.20
N ALA A 167 -6.49 23.47 -15.43
CA ALA A 167 -6.08 24.75 -15.99
C ALA A 167 -5.00 25.42 -15.13
N GLY A 168 -3.80 25.60 -15.71
CA GLY A 168 -2.65 26.18 -15.03
C GLY A 168 -1.75 25.19 -14.27
N ILE A 169 -2.08 23.89 -14.28
CA ILE A 169 -1.21 22.85 -13.72
C ILE A 169 -0.40 22.22 -14.87
N PRO A 170 0.94 22.27 -14.83
CA PRO A 170 1.78 21.61 -15.84
C PRO A 170 1.50 20.10 -15.91
N GLY A 171 1.54 19.54 -17.12
CA GLY A 171 1.44 18.09 -17.31
C GLY A 171 2.56 17.34 -16.60
N GLY A 172 2.26 16.15 -16.08
CA GLY A 172 3.21 15.32 -15.33
C GLY A 172 3.31 15.65 -13.84
N GLN A 173 2.62 16.68 -13.35
CA GLN A 173 2.51 16.96 -11.92
C GLN A 173 1.66 15.89 -11.21
N THR A 174 2.02 15.54 -9.98
CA THR A 174 1.38 14.46 -9.23
C THR A 174 0.64 14.93 -7.98
N PHE A 175 -0.43 14.22 -7.66
CA PHE A 175 -1.12 14.27 -6.38
C PHE A 175 -0.94 12.90 -5.73
N ASP A 176 -0.14 12.89 -4.66
CA ASP A 176 0.23 11.70 -3.92
C ASP A 176 -0.63 11.65 -2.65
N LEU A 177 -1.65 10.80 -2.60
CA LEU A 177 -2.50 10.65 -1.42
C LEU A 177 -2.12 9.39 -0.66
N ALA A 178 -1.65 9.56 0.58
CA ALA A 178 -1.41 8.47 1.52
C ALA A 178 -2.52 8.44 2.59
N PHE A 179 -2.99 7.25 2.95
CA PHE A 179 -4.13 7.08 3.85
C PHE A 179 -3.71 6.55 5.21
N GLN A 180 -4.31 7.08 6.28
CA GLN A 180 -4.18 6.51 7.62
C GLN A 180 -4.97 5.19 7.67
N MET A 181 -4.28 4.09 7.99
CA MET A 181 -4.89 2.77 8.18
C MET A 181 -5.52 2.65 9.59
N PRO A 182 -6.64 1.91 9.77
CA PRO A 182 -7.39 1.18 8.73
C PRO A 182 -8.15 2.13 7.78
N SER A 183 -8.09 1.79 6.49
CA SER A 183 -8.48 2.64 5.35
C SER A 183 -9.80 3.38 5.56
N LYS A 184 -9.77 4.72 5.48
CA LYS A 184 -10.96 5.55 5.37
C LYS A 184 -11.38 5.64 3.91
N SER A 185 -12.66 5.41 3.62
CA SER A 185 -13.19 5.58 2.27
C SER A 185 -13.15 7.06 1.87
N LEU A 186 -12.27 7.40 0.94
CA LEU A 186 -12.20 8.72 0.33
C LEU A 186 -12.67 8.65 -1.12
N ILE A 187 -13.55 9.57 -1.48
CA ILE A 187 -13.97 9.78 -2.86
C ILE A 187 -13.22 11.01 -3.38
N LEU A 188 -12.39 10.81 -4.39
CA LEU A 188 -11.85 11.92 -5.16
C LEU A 188 -12.86 12.32 -6.20
N GLN A 189 -13.17 13.61 -6.27
CA GLN A 189 -14.11 14.17 -7.23
C GLN A 189 -13.39 15.17 -8.13
N ALA A 190 -13.39 14.90 -9.43
CA ALA A 190 -12.83 15.83 -10.39
C ALA A 190 -13.87 16.92 -10.69
N ALA A 191 -13.53 18.18 -10.42
CA ALA A 191 -14.50 19.27 -10.59
C ALA A 191 -14.88 19.53 -12.06
N ALA A 192 -13.91 19.40 -12.99
CA ALA A 192 -14.14 19.71 -14.42
C ALA A 192 -13.46 18.73 -15.40
N ASN A 193 -12.39 18.06 -14.99
CA ASN A 193 -11.49 17.37 -15.91
C ASN A 193 -11.65 15.84 -15.96
N GLY A 194 -12.40 15.26 -15.02
CA GLY A 194 -12.54 13.81 -14.89
C GLY A 194 -11.22 13.07 -14.60
N PHE A 195 -11.35 11.78 -14.33
CA PHE A 195 -10.27 10.82 -14.19
C PHE A 195 -10.23 9.87 -15.39
N SER A 196 -9.03 9.48 -15.80
CA SER A 196 -8.76 8.39 -16.71
C SER A 196 -8.17 7.22 -15.92
N THR A 197 -8.85 6.08 -15.95
CA THR A 197 -8.45 4.85 -15.25
C THR A 197 -8.32 3.71 -16.26
N ARG A 198 -7.73 2.58 -15.85
CA ARG A 198 -7.74 1.34 -16.65
C ARG A 198 -9.16 0.84 -16.98
N LYS A 199 -10.16 1.22 -16.19
CA LYS A 199 -11.56 0.83 -16.38
C LYS A 199 -12.36 1.83 -17.23
N GLY A 200 -11.72 2.89 -17.71
CA GLY A 200 -12.36 3.98 -18.46
C GLY A 200 -12.36 5.30 -17.70
N ASN A 201 -13.20 6.22 -18.17
CA ASN A 201 -13.28 7.58 -17.65
C ASN A 201 -14.37 7.70 -16.58
N THR A 202 -14.13 8.49 -15.53
CA THR A 202 -15.06 8.71 -14.42
C THR A 202 -14.84 10.08 -13.81
N ASP A 203 -15.87 10.69 -13.22
CA ASP A 203 -15.72 11.96 -12.47
C ASP A 203 -15.44 11.74 -10.98
N GLN A 204 -15.55 10.49 -10.53
CA GLN A 204 -15.30 10.07 -9.16
C GLN A 204 -14.37 8.86 -9.11
N LEU A 205 -13.42 8.89 -8.18
CA LEU A 205 -12.50 7.80 -7.91
C LEU A 205 -12.57 7.43 -6.42
N LEU A 206 -12.94 6.19 -6.13
CA LEU A 206 -12.80 5.64 -4.79
C LEU A 206 -11.33 5.23 -4.58
N CYS A 207 -10.63 5.92 -3.67
CA CYS A 207 -9.32 5.49 -3.21
C CYS A 207 -9.51 4.69 -1.91
N ASN A 208 -9.35 3.37 -1.99
CA ASN A 208 -9.49 2.44 -0.85
C ASN A 208 -8.20 1.67 -0.53
N LYS A 209 -7.09 2.01 -1.19
CA LYS A 209 -5.76 1.46 -0.92
C LYS A 209 -4.99 2.39 0.01
N ALA A 210 -3.88 1.91 0.58
CA ALA A 210 -2.97 2.71 1.42
C ALA A 210 -2.39 3.93 0.69
N TYR A 211 -2.38 3.90 -0.65
CA TYR A 211 -1.86 4.95 -1.50
C TYR A 211 -2.71 5.12 -2.77
N CYS A 212 -2.85 6.36 -3.22
CA CYS A 212 -3.55 6.73 -4.46
C CYS A 212 -2.71 7.82 -5.14
N GLU A 213 -2.14 7.50 -6.31
CA GLU A 213 -1.33 8.44 -7.10
C GLU A 213 -2.08 8.87 -8.35
N ILE A 214 -2.12 10.18 -8.56
CA ILE A 214 -2.78 10.80 -9.69
C ILE A 214 -1.83 11.75 -10.39
N VAL A 215 -1.76 11.65 -11.70
CA VAL A 215 -0.94 12.52 -12.54
C VAL A 215 -1.81 13.40 -13.40
N VAL A 216 -1.41 14.65 -13.58
CA VAL A 216 -2.04 15.56 -14.53
C VAL A 216 -1.66 15.20 -15.96
N ASP A 217 -2.64 14.82 -16.77
CA ASP A 217 -2.49 14.58 -18.20
C ASP A 217 -3.12 15.74 -18.98
N THR A 218 -2.29 16.69 -19.39
CA THR A 218 -2.70 17.85 -20.19
C THR A 218 -3.07 17.50 -21.63
N THR A 219 -2.64 16.35 -22.15
CA THR A 219 -2.99 15.90 -23.50
C THR A 219 -4.43 15.43 -23.55
N LEU A 220 -4.85 14.70 -22.51
CA LEU A 220 -6.23 14.24 -22.36
C LEU A 220 -7.12 15.26 -21.64
N ASN A 221 -6.53 16.30 -21.05
CA ASN A 221 -7.19 17.25 -20.16
C ASN A 221 -7.88 16.54 -18.97
N LYS A 222 -7.24 15.49 -18.43
CA LYS A 222 -7.76 14.62 -17.36
C LYS A 222 -6.71 14.31 -16.30
N TYR A 223 -7.18 13.83 -15.15
CA TYR A 223 -6.35 13.20 -14.14
C TYR A 223 -6.14 11.72 -14.48
N ARG A 224 -4.90 11.29 -14.69
CA ARG A 224 -4.57 9.88 -14.91
C ARG A 224 -4.26 9.19 -13.59
N VAL A 225 -4.95 8.09 -13.30
CA VAL A 225 -4.71 7.30 -12.10
C VAL A 225 -3.57 6.31 -12.36
N LEU A 226 -2.52 6.38 -11.54
CA LEU A 226 -1.45 5.38 -11.50
C LEU A 226 -1.82 4.39 -10.38
N ALA A 227 -2.33 3.23 -10.79
CA ALA A 227 -2.98 2.25 -9.91
C ALA A 227 -2.01 1.34 -9.15
#